data_AF-A0A8J6DC22-F1
#
_entry.id   AF-A0A8J6DC22-F1
#
_cell.length_a   1.000
_cell.length_b   1.000
_cell.length_c   1.000
_cell.angle_alpha   90.00
_cell.angle_beta   90.00
_cell.angle_gamma   90.00
#
_symmetry.space_group_name_H-M   'P 1'
#
loop_
_entity.id
_entity.type
_entity.pdbx_description
1 polymer ?
#
loop_
_entity_poly.entity_id
_entity_poly.type
_entity_poly.pdbx_seq_one_letter_code
_entity_poly.pdbx_strand_id
1 'polypeptide(L)'
;MFRNQYDTDVTTWSPAGRLFQVEYAMEAVKQGSAAIGLRSKTHVVLGCVNKANSELSSHQKKIFKVDDHIGVAIAGLTADGRVLSRYMRNECINYNFTYESPLPVGRLVVQLADKAQVCTQRSWKRPYGVGLLVAGLDESGAHLYYNCPSGNYFEYQAFAIGSRSQAAKTYLERRFENLADSSRDDLVKDALMAIREALQGETLKSSICTVAVVGVGEPFHILDQETVQQMINAFEIVGEQEGPAAEPDAAAGQEAAAEQGGSTDEGVAPMDI
;
A
#
# COMPACT_ATOMS: atom_id res chain seq x y z
N MET A 1 -33.68 10.64 -11.42
CA MET A 1 -32.22 10.52 -11.19
C MET A 1 -31.72 11.91 -10.81
N PHE A 2 -31.59 12.21 -9.50
CA PHE A 2 -31.09 13.52 -9.08
C PHE A 2 -29.61 13.60 -9.46
N ARG A 3 -29.32 14.34 -10.52
CA ARG A 3 -27.96 14.64 -10.95
C ARG A 3 -27.37 15.57 -9.88
N ASN A 4 -26.34 15.11 -9.17
CA ASN A 4 -25.60 15.97 -8.25
C ASN A 4 -25.06 17.16 -9.07
N GLN A 5 -25.35 18.39 -8.67
CA GLN A 5 -25.01 19.58 -9.46
C GLN A 5 -23.57 20.07 -9.23
N TYR A 6 -22.90 19.52 -8.23
CA TYR A 6 -21.58 19.99 -7.77
C TYR A 6 -20.42 19.05 -8.17
N ASP A 7 -20.69 18.03 -9.00
CA ASP A 7 -19.74 16.95 -9.26
C ASP A 7 -19.05 17.02 -10.63
N THR A 8 -19.34 18.04 -11.44
CA THR A 8 -18.86 18.14 -12.83
C THR A 8 -17.52 18.83 -12.99
N ASP A 9 -17.20 19.80 -12.13
CA ASP A 9 -15.98 20.62 -12.22
C ASP A 9 -15.15 20.53 -10.94
N VAL A 10 -13.84 20.71 -11.05
CA VAL A 10 -12.89 20.79 -9.94
C VAL A 10 -13.00 22.10 -9.17
N THR A 11 -13.53 23.16 -9.78
CA THR A 11 -13.67 24.48 -9.16
C THR A 11 -14.95 24.66 -8.35
N THR A 12 -15.85 23.67 -8.37
CA THR A 12 -17.16 23.75 -7.73
C THR A 12 -17.16 23.06 -6.37
N TRP A 13 -17.36 23.83 -5.31
CA TRP A 13 -17.50 23.32 -3.96
C TRP A 13 -18.93 22.82 -3.71
N SER A 14 -19.06 21.67 -3.06
CA SER A 14 -20.34 21.24 -2.52
C SER A 14 -20.75 22.06 -1.30
N PRO A 15 -22.05 22.12 -0.94
CA PRO A 15 -22.51 22.80 0.28
C PRO A 15 -21.86 22.28 1.58
N ALA A 16 -21.31 21.07 1.56
CA ALA A 16 -20.58 20.45 2.66
C ALA A 16 -19.07 20.79 2.68
N GLY A 17 -18.58 21.66 1.78
CA GLY A 17 -17.16 22.03 1.70
C GLY A 17 -16.28 20.93 1.13
N ARG A 18 -16.81 20.08 0.23
CA ARG A 18 -16.08 18.98 -0.43
C ARG A 18 -15.94 19.21 -1.92
N LEU A 19 -14.84 18.73 -2.51
CA LEU A 19 -14.57 18.72 -3.95
C LEU A 19 -14.75 17.31 -4.52
N PHE A 20 -15.90 17.04 -5.14
CA PHE A 20 -16.25 15.68 -5.58
C PHE A 20 -15.31 15.14 -6.68
N GLN A 21 -14.83 15.98 -7.60
CA GLN A 21 -13.88 15.53 -8.63
C GLN A 21 -12.57 14.99 -8.04
N VAL A 22 -12.08 15.58 -6.94
CA VAL A 22 -10.89 15.08 -6.24
C VAL A 22 -11.18 13.76 -5.54
N GLU A 23 -12.35 13.63 -4.93
CA GLU A 23 -12.78 12.38 -4.30
C GLU A 23 -12.94 11.23 -5.29
N TYR A 24 -13.48 11.51 -6.48
CA TYR A 24 -13.59 10.52 -7.55
C TYR A 24 -12.20 10.11 -8.06
N ALA A 25 -11.26 11.04 -8.16
CA ALA A 25 -9.88 10.72 -8.50
C ALA A 25 -9.22 9.82 -7.43
N MET A 26 -9.49 10.06 -6.14
CA MET A 26 -9.04 9.18 -5.05
C MET A 26 -9.67 7.78 -5.13
N GLU A 27 -10.93 7.68 -5.57
CA GLU A 27 -11.58 6.38 -5.77
C GLU A 27 -10.96 5.61 -6.93
N ALA A 28 -10.54 6.29 -8.00
CA ALA A 28 -9.79 5.67 -9.10
C ALA A 28 -8.47 5.04 -8.62
N VAL A 29 -7.81 5.62 -7.62
CA VAL A 29 -6.60 5.02 -7.01
C VAL A 29 -6.92 3.68 -6.36
N LYS A 30 -8.05 3.57 -5.65
CA LYS A 30 -8.48 2.32 -4.99
C LYS A 30 -8.81 1.20 -5.97
N GLN A 31 -9.20 1.55 -7.20
CA GLN A 31 -9.45 0.57 -8.27
C GLN A 31 -8.16 0.05 -8.94
N GLY A 32 -7.05 0.78 -8.83
CA GLY A 32 -5.74 0.31 -9.28
C GLY A 32 -5.30 -0.91 -8.47
N SER A 33 -4.51 -1.83 -9.04
CA SER A 33 -4.06 -2.98 -8.24
C SER A 33 -3.03 -2.57 -7.18
N ALA A 34 -2.92 -3.38 -6.12
CA ALA A 34 -2.17 -3.03 -4.93
C ALA A 34 -0.71 -2.68 -5.20
N ALA A 35 -0.24 -1.60 -4.58
CA ALA A 35 1.15 -1.22 -4.47
C ALA A 35 1.47 -0.94 -3.00
N ILE A 36 2.64 -1.36 -2.56
CA ILE A 36 3.08 -1.39 -1.17
C ILE A 36 4.47 -0.77 -1.12
N GLY A 37 4.72 0.03 -0.08
CA GLY A 37 6.02 0.62 0.19
C GLY A 37 6.36 0.43 1.66
N LEU A 38 7.62 0.11 1.91
CA LEU A 38 8.19 -0.16 3.23
C LEU A 38 9.56 0.47 3.30
N ARG A 39 9.90 1.11 4.41
CA ARG A 39 11.25 1.61 4.66
C ARG A 39 11.80 1.13 5.99
N SER A 40 13.08 0.79 5.98
CA SER A 40 13.93 0.73 7.16
C SER A 40 14.77 2.01 7.26
N LYS A 41 15.70 2.07 8.20
CA LYS A 41 16.67 3.17 8.30
C LYS A 41 17.61 3.23 7.08
N THR A 42 17.83 2.11 6.39
CA THR A 42 18.87 1.96 5.37
C THR A 42 18.33 1.67 3.98
N HIS A 43 17.16 1.04 3.87
CA HIS A 43 16.58 0.59 2.59
C HIS A 43 15.10 0.93 2.50
N VAL A 44 14.62 1.10 1.27
CA VAL A 44 13.21 1.24 0.94
C VAL A 44 12.86 0.18 -0.11
N VAL A 45 11.77 -0.53 0.12
CA VAL A 45 11.25 -1.57 -0.77
C VAL A 45 9.89 -1.14 -1.30
N LEU A 46 9.72 -1.24 -2.61
CA LEU A 46 8.44 -1.10 -3.29
C LEU A 46 7.99 -2.45 -3.82
N GLY A 47 6.76 -2.82 -3.51
CA GLY A 47 6.12 -4.05 -3.96
C GLY A 47 4.84 -3.74 -4.73
N CYS A 48 4.58 -4.45 -5.82
CA CYS A 48 3.37 -4.26 -6.63
C CYS A 48 2.77 -5.58 -7.06
N VAL A 49 1.44 -5.66 -7.02
CA VAL A 49 0.68 -6.74 -7.64
C VAL A 49 0.57 -6.47 -9.14
N ASN A 50 1.12 -7.37 -9.95
CA ASN A 50 0.94 -7.43 -11.39
C ASN A 50 -0.40 -8.12 -11.69
N LYS A 51 -1.22 -7.49 -12.52
CA LYS A 51 -2.45 -8.10 -13.03
C LYS A 51 -2.35 -8.19 -14.54
N ALA A 52 -2.37 -9.40 -15.07
CA ALA A 52 -2.55 -9.64 -16.50
C ALA A 52 -4.04 -9.58 -16.83
N ASN A 53 -4.38 -8.98 -17.98
CA ASN A 53 -5.77 -8.92 -18.43
C ASN A 53 -6.23 -10.23 -19.08
N SER A 54 -5.29 -10.98 -19.65
CA SER A 54 -5.50 -12.28 -20.28
C SER A 54 -4.18 -13.06 -20.28
N GLU A 55 -4.25 -14.38 -20.48
CA GLU A 55 -3.07 -15.26 -20.58
C GLU A 55 -2.12 -14.86 -21.72
N LEU A 56 -2.65 -14.22 -22.76
CA LEU A 56 -1.89 -13.72 -23.90
C LEU A 56 -1.26 -12.33 -23.65
N SER A 57 -1.56 -11.70 -22.52
CA SER A 57 -1.19 -10.32 -22.24
C SER A 57 -0.10 -10.23 -21.19
N SER A 58 0.96 -9.47 -21.49
CA SER A 58 1.95 -9.08 -20.48
C SER A 58 1.31 -8.14 -19.44
N HIS A 59 1.72 -8.26 -18.19
CA HIS A 59 1.30 -7.31 -17.16
C HIS A 59 1.81 -5.89 -17.47
N GLN A 60 1.06 -4.88 -17.04
CA GLN A 60 1.52 -3.49 -17.12
C GLN A 60 2.56 -3.21 -16.04
N LYS A 61 3.65 -2.53 -16.41
CA LYS A 61 4.65 -2.05 -15.45
C LYS A 61 4.06 -0.94 -14.59
N LYS A 62 4.23 -1.05 -13.27
CA LYS A 62 3.74 -0.08 -12.27
C LYS A 62 4.84 0.57 -11.46
N ILE A 63 5.99 -0.07 -11.41
CA ILE A 63 7.18 0.47 -10.79
C ILE A 63 8.03 1.11 -11.89
N PHE A 64 8.42 2.36 -11.68
CA PHE A 64 9.26 3.12 -12.59
C PHE A 64 10.46 3.67 -11.84
N LYS A 65 11.66 3.42 -12.38
CA LYS A 65 12.86 4.13 -11.98
C LYS A 65 12.74 5.60 -12.37
N VAL A 66 12.90 6.51 -11.42
CA VAL A 66 12.92 7.97 -11.67
C VAL A 66 14.37 8.42 -11.81
N ASP A 67 15.20 8.04 -10.84
CA ASP A 67 16.63 8.32 -10.81
C ASP A 67 17.37 7.13 -10.17
N ASP A 68 18.69 7.21 -10.02
CA ASP A 68 19.48 6.17 -9.35
C ASP A 68 19.14 6.03 -7.86
N HIS A 69 18.70 7.09 -7.19
CA HIS A 69 18.31 7.08 -5.79
C HIS A 69 16.79 7.17 -5.56
N ILE A 70 15.97 7.21 -6.63
CA ILE A 70 14.51 7.41 -6.54
C ILE A 70 13.75 6.46 -7.47
N GLY A 71 12.73 5.81 -6.92
CA GLY A 71 11.74 5.05 -7.67
C GLY A 71 10.31 5.38 -7.27
N VAL A 72 9.37 5.07 -8.16
CA VAL A 72 7.95 5.27 -7.91
C VAL A 72 7.15 4.03 -8.23
N ALA A 73 6.21 3.68 -7.36
CA ALA A 73 5.14 2.73 -7.62
C ALA A 73 3.81 3.47 -7.79
N ILE A 74 3.01 3.05 -8.77
CA ILE A 74 1.75 3.74 -9.10
C ILE A 74 0.53 2.84 -8.84
N ALA A 75 -0.58 3.44 -8.41
CA ALA A 75 -1.91 2.82 -8.42
C ALA A 75 -2.97 3.79 -8.95
N GLY A 76 -3.84 3.30 -9.83
CA GLY A 76 -4.87 4.09 -10.52
C GLY A 76 -4.61 4.15 -12.03
N LEU A 77 -4.82 5.31 -12.64
CA LEU A 77 -4.66 5.50 -14.09
C LEU A 77 -3.17 5.47 -14.51
N THR A 78 -2.75 4.40 -15.18
CA THR A 78 -1.36 4.21 -15.66
C THR A 78 -0.87 5.36 -16.53
N ALA A 79 -1.76 5.97 -17.34
CA ALA A 79 -1.40 7.10 -18.20
C ALA A 79 -0.94 8.31 -17.40
N ASP A 80 -1.68 8.67 -16.34
CA ASP A 80 -1.33 9.78 -15.44
C ASP A 80 -0.04 9.46 -14.68
N GLY A 81 0.12 8.22 -14.21
CA GLY A 81 1.34 7.76 -13.55
C GLY A 81 2.59 7.91 -14.43
N ARG A 82 2.49 7.63 -15.74
CA ARG A 82 3.59 7.84 -16.70
C ARG A 82 3.92 9.32 -16.91
N VAL A 83 2.90 10.19 -16.98
CA VAL A 83 3.09 11.65 -17.10
C VAL A 83 3.83 12.18 -15.88
N LEU A 84 3.41 11.79 -14.67
CA LEU A 84 4.06 12.21 -13.43
C LEU A 84 5.46 11.60 -13.29
N SER A 85 5.66 10.33 -13.67
CA SER A 85 6.99 9.71 -13.68
C SER A 85 7.96 10.42 -14.60
N ARG A 86 7.51 10.82 -15.80
CA ARG A 86 8.33 11.61 -16.73
C ARG A 86 8.63 13.01 -16.19
N TYR A 87 7.65 13.64 -15.55
CA TYR A 87 7.85 14.92 -14.89
C TYR A 87 8.94 14.82 -13.82
N MET A 88 8.84 13.84 -12.91
CA MET A 88 9.86 13.64 -11.85
C MET A 88 11.25 13.37 -12.43
N ARG A 89 11.35 12.56 -13.49
CA ARG A 89 12.64 12.32 -14.19
C ARG A 89 13.26 13.61 -14.68
N ASN A 90 12.46 14.48 -15.31
CA ASN A 90 12.94 15.75 -15.80
C ASN A 90 13.42 16.65 -14.65
N GLU A 91 12.68 16.72 -13.54
CA GLU A 91 13.11 17.50 -12.37
C GLU A 91 14.41 16.98 -11.77
N CYS A 92 14.59 15.66 -11.64
CA CYS A 92 15.85 15.07 -11.17
C CYS A 92 17.02 15.41 -12.11
N ILE A 93 16.85 15.23 -13.42
CA ILE A 93 17.89 15.54 -14.41
C ILE A 93 18.24 17.02 -14.40
N ASN A 94 17.25 17.91 -14.34
CA ASN A 94 17.46 19.36 -14.30
C ASN A 94 18.20 19.78 -13.04
N TYR A 95 17.83 19.20 -11.90
CA TYR A 95 18.49 19.48 -10.62
C TYR A 95 19.95 19.01 -10.64
N ASN A 96 20.21 17.79 -11.08
CA ASN A 96 21.56 17.26 -11.20
C ASN A 96 22.40 18.06 -12.20
N PHE A 97 21.82 18.50 -13.32
CA PHE A 97 22.52 19.35 -14.29
C PHE A 97 22.88 20.73 -13.72
N THR A 98 22.03 21.29 -12.86
CA THR A 98 22.22 22.65 -12.33
C THR A 98 23.14 22.68 -11.11
N TYR A 99 23.01 21.68 -10.23
CA TYR A 99 23.65 21.66 -8.91
C TYR A 99 24.69 20.54 -8.74
N GLU A 100 24.89 19.70 -9.77
CA GLU A 100 25.82 18.55 -9.75
C GLU A 100 25.61 17.63 -8.53
N SER A 101 24.36 17.51 -8.09
CA SER A 101 23.95 16.79 -6.90
C SER A 101 22.63 16.06 -7.14
N PRO A 102 22.39 14.89 -6.54
CA PRO A 102 21.08 14.25 -6.57
C PRO A 102 20.01 15.13 -5.91
N LEU A 103 18.80 15.11 -6.45
CA LEU A 103 17.67 15.88 -5.93
C LEU A 103 17.15 15.23 -4.62
N PRO A 104 17.08 15.97 -3.49
CA PRO A 104 16.52 15.43 -2.25
C PRO A 104 15.06 15.00 -2.41
N VAL A 105 14.68 13.87 -1.81
CA VAL A 105 13.38 13.23 -2.06
C VAL A 105 12.23 14.12 -1.60
N GLY A 106 12.37 14.74 -0.42
CA GLY A 106 11.37 15.65 0.11
C GLY A 106 11.09 16.85 -0.82
N ARG A 107 12.13 17.38 -1.48
CA ARG A 107 11.97 18.50 -2.43
C ARG A 107 11.24 18.07 -3.70
N LEU A 108 11.55 16.89 -4.23
CA LEU A 108 10.85 16.33 -5.40
C LEU A 108 9.36 16.13 -5.11
N VAL A 109 9.02 15.61 -3.93
CA VAL A 109 7.63 15.33 -3.54
C VAL A 109 6.81 16.60 -3.40
N VAL A 110 7.40 17.70 -2.89
CA VAL A 110 6.75 19.02 -2.85
C VAL A 110 6.44 19.52 -4.27
N GLN A 111 7.40 19.45 -5.19
CA GLN A 111 7.17 19.86 -6.59
C GLN A 111 6.09 19.01 -7.27
N LEU A 112 6.08 17.70 -6.98
CA LEU A 112 5.05 16.79 -7.46
C LEU A 112 3.66 17.15 -6.90
N ALA A 113 3.57 17.47 -5.61
CA ALA A 113 2.36 17.92 -4.96
C ALA A 113 1.82 19.23 -5.55
N ASP A 114 2.68 20.23 -5.75
CA ASP A 114 2.32 21.50 -6.38
C ASP A 114 1.79 21.29 -7.80
N LYS A 115 2.43 20.40 -8.58
CA LYS A 115 1.96 20.03 -9.91
C LYS A 115 0.57 19.40 -9.88
N ALA A 116 0.30 18.52 -8.92
CA ALA A 116 -1.00 17.89 -8.75
C ALA A 116 -2.07 18.92 -8.30
N GLN A 117 -1.71 19.81 -7.38
CA GLN A 117 -2.58 20.86 -6.86
C GLN A 117 -3.07 21.82 -7.97
N VAL A 118 -2.20 22.18 -8.92
CA VAL A 118 -2.60 23.05 -10.05
C VAL A 118 -3.74 22.42 -10.87
N CYS A 119 -3.82 21.09 -10.92
CA CYS A 119 -4.86 20.36 -11.63
C CYS A 119 -6.19 20.27 -10.87
N THR A 120 -6.23 20.64 -9.59
CA THR A 120 -7.47 20.67 -8.78
C THR A 120 -8.14 22.05 -8.74
N GLN A 121 -7.47 23.09 -9.26
CA GLN A 121 -7.98 24.47 -9.20
C GLN A 121 -8.29 25.09 -10.56
N ARG A 122 -7.81 24.48 -11.66
CA ARG A 122 -8.04 24.99 -13.02
C ARG A 122 -9.17 24.21 -13.69
N SER A 123 -10.28 24.89 -14.00
CA SER A 123 -11.50 24.28 -14.57
C SER A 123 -11.27 23.46 -15.86
N TRP A 124 -10.31 23.84 -16.71
CA TRP A 124 -9.98 23.07 -17.94
C TRP A 124 -9.05 21.87 -17.70
N LYS A 125 -8.64 21.62 -16.45
CA LYS A 125 -7.83 20.47 -16.05
C LYS A 125 -8.67 19.54 -15.17
N ARG A 126 -8.29 18.27 -15.16
CA ARG A 126 -8.80 17.28 -14.20
C ARG A 126 -7.68 16.89 -13.23
N PRO A 127 -8.00 16.44 -11.99
CA PRO A 127 -7.01 15.89 -11.09
C PRO A 127 -6.39 14.63 -11.70
N TYR A 128 -5.16 14.34 -11.30
CA TYR A 128 -4.50 13.09 -11.70
C TYR A 128 -5.18 11.92 -10.98
N GLY A 129 -5.66 10.92 -11.72
CA GLY A 129 -6.35 9.75 -11.16
C GLY A 129 -5.38 8.66 -10.69
N VAL A 130 -4.25 9.06 -10.09
CA VAL A 130 -3.17 8.15 -9.70
C VAL A 130 -2.62 8.51 -8.33
N GLY A 131 -2.42 7.51 -7.48
CA GLY A 131 -1.65 7.59 -6.26
C GLY A 131 -0.23 7.10 -6.51
N LEU A 132 0.74 7.78 -5.92
CA LEU A 132 2.15 7.45 -6.10
C LEU A 132 2.77 7.11 -4.74
N LEU A 133 3.51 6.01 -4.69
CA LEU A 133 4.47 5.73 -3.63
C LEU A 133 5.85 6.06 -4.14
N VAL A 134 6.44 7.14 -3.64
CA VAL A 134 7.79 7.58 -4.00
C VAL A 134 8.74 7.04 -2.95
N ALA A 135 9.62 6.14 -3.37
CA ALA A 135 10.71 5.62 -2.56
C ALA A 135 12.00 6.30 -2.97
N GLY A 136 12.80 6.75 -2.00
CA GLY A 136 14.13 7.22 -2.32
C GLY A 136 15.06 7.24 -1.12
N LEU A 137 16.33 7.42 -1.43
CA LEU A 137 17.41 7.55 -0.44
C LEU A 137 18.08 8.91 -0.66
N ASP A 138 18.18 9.71 0.38
CA ASP A 138 18.96 10.94 0.37
C ASP A 138 19.89 11.00 1.60
N GLU A 139 20.55 12.14 1.81
CA GLU A 139 21.47 12.36 2.92
C GLU A 139 20.79 12.23 4.30
N SER A 140 19.48 12.50 4.40
CA SER A 140 18.71 12.30 5.62
C SER A 140 18.26 10.86 5.85
N GLY A 141 18.37 10.01 4.83
CA GLY A 141 18.19 8.57 4.92
C GLY A 141 17.16 8.03 3.94
N ALA A 142 16.54 6.91 4.32
CA ALA A 142 15.52 6.24 3.52
C ALA A 142 14.14 6.91 3.73
N HIS A 143 13.52 7.30 2.62
CA HIS A 143 12.23 7.99 2.61
C HIS A 143 11.18 7.25 1.77
N LEU A 144 9.96 7.23 2.29
CA LEU A 144 8.79 6.72 1.60
C LEU A 144 7.67 7.76 1.70
N TYR A 145 7.29 8.32 0.56
CA TYR A 145 6.21 9.29 0.48
C TYR A 145 5.02 8.72 -0.27
N TYR A 146 3.83 8.97 0.26
CA TYR A 146 2.58 8.80 -0.47
C TYR A 146 2.14 10.16 -1.02
N ASN A 147 1.91 10.24 -2.33
CA ASN A 147 1.31 11.40 -2.98
C ASN A 147 -0.10 11.06 -3.46
N CYS A 148 -1.06 11.87 -3.03
CA CYS A 148 -2.49 11.73 -3.31
C CYS A 148 -2.90 12.62 -4.49
N PRO A 149 -3.88 12.20 -5.32
CA PRO A 149 -4.52 13.06 -6.33
C PRO A 149 -4.93 14.47 -5.88
N SER A 150 -5.19 14.67 -4.58
CA SER A 150 -5.56 15.97 -4.01
C SER A 150 -4.41 16.98 -3.96
N GLY A 151 -3.17 16.54 -4.16
CA GLY A 151 -1.95 17.33 -3.91
C GLY A 151 -1.41 17.14 -2.49
N ASN A 152 -2.11 16.42 -1.61
CA ASN A 152 -1.55 16.08 -0.30
C ASN A 152 -0.45 15.03 -0.44
N TYR A 153 0.58 15.17 0.36
CA TYR A 153 1.64 14.19 0.49
C TYR A 153 1.95 13.92 1.96
N PHE A 154 2.36 12.69 2.25
CA PHE A 154 2.68 12.26 3.61
C PHE A 154 3.88 11.34 3.58
N GLU A 155 4.75 11.47 4.57
CA GLU A 155 5.84 10.55 4.80
C GLU A 155 5.36 9.37 5.65
N TYR A 156 5.66 8.16 5.23
CA TYR A 156 5.28 6.93 5.92
C TYR A 156 6.50 6.06 6.20
N GLN A 157 6.41 5.19 7.21
CA GLN A 157 7.35 4.06 7.35
C GLN A 157 6.91 2.86 6.51
N ALA A 158 5.60 2.66 6.42
CA ALA A 158 4.98 1.64 5.61
C ALA A 158 3.64 2.16 5.10
N PHE A 159 3.32 1.93 3.84
CA PHE A 159 2.02 2.28 3.29
C PHE A 159 1.63 1.39 2.12
N ALA A 160 0.33 1.20 1.93
CA ALA A 160 -0.21 0.49 0.79
C ALA A 160 -1.32 1.30 0.12
N ILE A 161 -1.37 1.25 -1.21
CA ILE A 161 -2.37 1.90 -2.06
C ILE A 161 -2.96 0.88 -3.04
N GLY A 162 -4.10 1.21 -3.64
CA GLY A 162 -4.79 0.34 -4.58
C GLY A 162 -5.79 -0.62 -3.92
N SER A 163 -6.24 -1.59 -4.73
CA SER A 163 -7.31 -2.52 -4.42
C SER A 163 -6.91 -3.42 -3.26
N ARG A 164 -7.76 -3.51 -2.25
CA ARG A 164 -7.54 -4.34 -1.04
C ARG A 164 -6.25 -4.00 -0.28
N SER A 165 -5.76 -2.77 -0.44
CA SER A 165 -4.64 -2.24 0.34
C SER A 165 -4.89 -2.23 1.86
N GLN A 166 -6.15 -2.27 2.31
CA GLN A 166 -6.47 -2.32 3.74
C GLN A 166 -5.94 -3.59 4.42
N ALA A 167 -6.02 -4.76 3.75
CA ALA A 167 -5.49 -6.00 4.31
C ALA A 167 -3.96 -5.94 4.48
N ALA A 168 -3.26 -5.40 3.46
CA ALA A 168 -1.84 -5.13 3.53
C ALA A 168 -1.50 -4.16 4.68
N LYS A 169 -2.26 -3.07 4.86
CA LYS A 169 -2.04 -2.12 5.97
C LYS A 169 -2.16 -2.79 7.33
N THR A 170 -3.18 -3.63 7.54
CA THR A 170 -3.37 -4.35 8.81
C THR A 170 -2.24 -5.34 9.11
N TYR A 171 -1.61 -5.92 8.09
CA TYR A 171 -0.39 -6.71 8.27
C TYR A 171 0.80 -5.81 8.65
N LEU A 172 0.98 -4.70 7.93
CA LEU A 172 2.09 -3.76 8.16
C LEU A 172 2.02 -3.06 9.52
N GLU A 173 0.82 -2.76 10.01
CA GLU A 173 0.59 -2.21 11.36
C GLU A 173 1.11 -3.14 12.45
N ARG A 174 0.96 -4.47 12.27
CA ARG A 174 1.48 -5.48 13.23
C ARG A 174 3.00 -5.58 13.24
N ARG A 175 3.66 -5.23 12.14
CA ARG A 175 5.11 -5.31 11.97
C ARG A 175 5.83 -3.97 12.17
N PHE A 176 5.07 -2.89 12.38
CA PHE A 176 5.55 -1.50 12.35
C PHE A 176 6.81 -1.25 13.19
N GLU A 177 6.83 -1.71 14.45
CA GLU A 177 7.95 -1.48 15.37
C GLU A 177 9.26 -2.11 14.89
N ASN A 178 9.18 -3.23 14.16
CA ASN A 178 10.34 -3.99 13.70
C ASN A 178 10.89 -3.46 12.36
N LEU A 179 10.13 -2.66 11.61
CA LEU A 179 10.51 -2.22 10.27
C LEU A 179 11.76 -1.32 10.27
N ALA A 180 11.94 -0.50 11.31
CA ALA A 180 13.02 0.48 11.36
C ALA A 180 14.42 -0.17 11.36
N ASP A 181 14.57 -1.29 12.06
CA ASP A 181 15.83 -2.02 12.24
C ASP A 181 15.93 -3.28 11.35
N SER A 182 14.97 -3.45 10.44
CA SER A 182 14.93 -4.61 9.54
C SER A 182 16.05 -4.58 8.50
N SER A 183 16.62 -5.76 8.24
CA SER A 183 17.58 -5.95 7.16
C SER A 183 16.90 -5.80 5.78
N ARG A 184 17.70 -5.61 4.71
CA ARG A 184 17.18 -5.54 3.34
C ARG A 184 16.30 -6.74 3.01
N ASP A 185 16.80 -7.94 3.30
CA ASP A 185 16.11 -9.17 2.92
C ASP A 185 14.82 -9.34 3.72
N ASP A 186 14.86 -9.05 5.04
CA ASP A 186 13.67 -9.10 5.91
C ASP A 186 12.59 -8.11 5.47
N LEU A 187 12.98 -6.90 5.07
CA LEU A 187 12.08 -5.88 4.54
C LEU A 187 11.40 -6.35 3.25
N VAL A 188 12.11 -7.08 2.39
CA VAL A 188 11.53 -7.69 1.19
C VAL A 188 10.57 -8.83 1.56
N LYS A 189 10.84 -9.63 2.60
CA LYS A 189 9.89 -10.66 3.07
C LYS A 189 8.59 -10.02 3.54
N ASP A 190 8.69 -8.98 4.38
CA ASP A 190 7.53 -8.25 4.87
C ASP A 190 6.74 -7.62 3.71
N ALA A 191 7.43 -7.13 2.66
CA ALA A 191 6.78 -6.67 1.44
C ALA A 191 6.00 -7.77 0.74
N LEU A 192 6.59 -8.95 0.56
CA LEU A 192 5.96 -10.09 -0.10
C LEU A 192 4.78 -10.64 0.71
N MET A 193 4.87 -10.67 2.05
CA MET A 193 3.75 -11.04 2.91
C MET A 193 2.60 -10.03 2.80
N ALA A 194 2.90 -8.73 2.84
CA ALA A 194 1.89 -7.70 2.66
C ALA A 194 1.21 -7.79 1.27
N ILE A 195 1.96 -8.16 0.22
CA ILE A 195 1.41 -8.43 -1.12
C ILE A 195 0.50 -9.65 -1.09
N ARG A 196 0.89 -10.73 -0.42
CA ARG A 196 0.09 -11.95 -0.28
C ARG A 196 -1.26 -11.68 0.37
N GLU A 197 -1.29 -10.90 1.46
CA GLU A 197 -2.55 -10.48 2.10
C GLU A 197 -3.43 -9.64 1.16
N ALA A 198 -2.81 -8.93 0.21
CA ALA A 198 -3.50 -8.19 -0.82
C ALA A 198 -3.89 -9.03 -2.06
N LEU A 199 -3.65 -10.35 -2.13
CA LEU A 199 -4.07 -11.26 -3.22
C LEU A 199 -5.39 -11.99 -2.89
N GLN A 200 -6.25 -12.33 -3.87
CA GLN A 200 -7.59 -12.94 -3.63
C GLN A 200 -7.48 -14.46 -3.45
N GLY A 201 -6.63 -14.92 -2.52
CA GLY A 201 -6.38 -16.37 -2.36
C GLY A 201 -5.61 -17.00 -3.53
N GLU A 202 -5.01 -16.18 -4.40
CA GLU A 202 -4.04 -16.63 -5.40
C GLU A 202 -2.69 -16.88 -4.72
N THR A 203 -2.00 -17.93 -5.16
CA THR A 203 -0.64 -18.21 -4.70
C THR A 203 0.33 -17.16 -5.22
N LEU A 204 1.20 -16.66 -4.34
CA LEU A 204 2.17 -15.64 -4.67
C LEU A 204 3.22 -16.25 -5.63
N LYS A 205 3.25 -15.76 -6.87
CA LYS A 205 4.25 -16.16 -7.88
C LYS A 205 5.06 -14.95 -8.32
N SER A 206 6.28 -15.19 -8.77
CA SER A 206 7.15 -14.17 -9.38
C SER A 206 6.52 -13.45 -10.58
N SER A 207 5.58 -14.08 -11.30
CA SER A 207 4.85 -13.44 -12.40
C SER A 207 3.80 -12.40 -11.94
N ILE A 208 3.25 -12.60 -10.74
CA ILE A 208 2.16 -11.78 -10.17
C ILE A 208 2.71 -10.65 -9.28
N CYS A 209 4.01 -10.65 -9.00
CA CYS A 209 4.64 -9.68 -8.12
C CYS A 209 5.81 -8.97 -8.83
N THR A 210 5.92 -7.65 -8.62
CA THR A 210 7.17 -6.92 -8.91
C THR A 210 7.67 -6.30 -7.61
N VAL A 211 8.95 -6.49 -7.32
CA VAL A 211 9.63 -5.87 -6.17
C VAL A 211 10.80 -5.02 -6.66
N ALA A 212 10.98 -3.86 -6.06
CA ALA A 212 12.12 -2.99 -6.29
C ALA A 212 12.71 -2.51 -4.97
N VAL A 213 14.02 -2.28 -4.97
CA VAL A 213 14.79 -1.92 -3.77
C VAL A 213 15.65 -0.70 -4.08
N VAL A 214 15.78 0.18 -3.09
CA VAL A 214 16.77 1.25 -3.04
C VAL A 214 17.33 1.31 -1.63
N GLY A 215 18.64 1.52 -1.48
CA GLY A 215 19.22 1.63 -0.15
C GLY A 215 20.69 2.01 -0.15
N VAL A 216 21.28 2.04 1.04
CA VAL A 216 22.68 2.43 1.22
C VAL A 216 23.60 1.45 0.48
N GLY A 217 24.30 1.93 -0.54
CA GLY A 217 25.19 1.13 -1.37
C GLY A 217 24.50 0.39 -2.53
N GLU A 218 23.19 0.58 -2.72
CA GLU A 218 22.42 -0.10 -3.78
C GLU A 218 21.49 0.90 -4.50
N PRO A 219 21.76 1.23 -5.78
CA PRO A 219 20.90 2.13 -6.54
C PRO A 219 19.53 1.48 -6.78
N PHE A 220 18.53 2.31 -7.06
CA PHE A 220 17.19 1.85 -7.38
C PHE A 220 17.21 0.90 -8.57
N HIS A 221 16.81 -0.34 -8.32
CA HIS A 221 16.68 -1.37 -9.32
C HIS A 221 15.48 -2.28 -8.99
N ILE A 222 14.98 -2.96 -10.01
CA ILE A 222 13.87 -3.90 -9.91
C ILE A 222 14.50 -5.29 -9.79
N LEU A 223 14.04 -6.08 -8.83
CA LEU A 223 14.55 -7.43 -8.62
C LEU A 223 14.14 -8.36 -9.77
N ASP A 224 15.05 -9.25 -10.15
CA ASP A 224 14.79 -10.26 -11.16
C ASP A 224 13.75 -11.28 -10.69
N GLN A 225 12.97 -11.80 -11.63
CA GLN A 225 11.89 -12.75 -11.33
C GLN A 225 12.42 -14.04 -10.67
N GLU A 226 13.62 -14.48 -11.04
CA GLU A 226 14.27 -15.65 -10.44
C GLU A 226 14.60 -15.42 -8.96
N THR A 227 15.19 -14.28 -8.63
CA THR A 227 15.50 -13.90 -7.24
C THR A 227 14.24 -13.79 -6.40
N VAL A 228 13.19 -13.16 -6.95
CA VAL A 228 11.89 -13.06 -6.28
C VAL A 228 11.29 -14.46 -6.05
N GLN A 229 11.38 -15.36 -7.02
CA GLN A 229 10.88 -16.73 -6.86
C GLN A 229 11.68 -17.53 -5.83
N GLN A 230 13.00 -17.40 -5.79
CA GLN A 230 13.83 -18.04 -4.77
C GLN A 230 13.45 -17.57 -3.37
N MET A 231 13.23 -16.27 -3.20
CA MET A 231 12.77 -15.68 -1.94
C MET A 231 11.39 -16.24 -1.56
N ILE A 232 10.44 -16.26 -2.50
CA ILE A 232 9.10 -16.85 -2.28
C ILE A 232 9.20 -18.32 -1.85
N ASN A 233 10.00 -19.13 -2.55
CA ASN A 233 10.16 -20.55 -2.22
C ASN A 233 10.77 -20.74 -0.82
N ALA A 234 11.77 -19.93 -0.46
CA ALA A 234 12.33 -19.94 0.90
C ALA A 234 11.27 -19.60 1.96
N PHE A 235 10.26 -18.79 1.64
CA PHE A 235 9.17 -18.47 2.56
C PHE A 235 8.11 -19.56 2.66
N GLU A 236 7.72 -20.20 1.55
CA GLU A 236 6.71 -21.27 1.59
C GLU A 236 7.19 -22.44 2.46
N ILE A 237 8.49 -22.75 2.45
CA ILE A 237 9.11 -23.77 3.30
C ILE A 237 9.05 -23.40 4.79
N VAL A 238 9.19 -22.11 5.13
CA VAL A 238 9.10 -21.63 6.53
C VAL A 238 7.65 -21.54 7.00
N GLY A 239 6.72 -21.17 6.11
CA GLY A 239 5.29 -21.14 6.40
C GLY A 239 4.66 -22.53 6.65
N GLU A 240 5.22 -23.59 6.07
CA GLU A 240 4.84 -24.98 6.41
C GLU A 240 5.37 -25.42 7.79
N GLN A 241 6.47 -24.84 8.27
CA GLN A 241 6.99 -25.11 9.62
C GLN A 241 6.26 -24.31 10.72
N GLU A 242 5.63 -23.18 10.37
CA GLU A 242 4.74 -22.40 11.24
C GLU A 242 3.22 -22.69 10.98
N GLY A 243 2.89 -23.92 10.60
CA GLY A 243 1.51 -24.43 10.54
C GLY A 243 0.82 -24.39 11.92
N PRO A 244 -0.53 -24.32 11.95
CA PRO A 244 -1.29 -23.47 12.86
C PRO A 244 -1.10 -23.83 14.33
N ALA A 245 -0.96 -22.79 15.16
CA ALA A 245 -1.10 -22.89 16.61
C ALA A 245 -2.42 -23.63 16.91
N ALA A 246 -2.27 -24.81 17.53
CA ALA A 246 -3.38 -25.64 17.95
C ALA A 246 -4.40 -24.79 18.74
N GLU A 247 -5.64 -24.76 18.25
CA GLU A 247 -6.78 -24.37 19.06
C GLU A 247 -6.79 -25.24 20.32
N PRO A 248 -6.96 -24.69 21.53
CA PRO A 248 -7.13 -25.52 22.71
C PRO A 248 -8.46 -26.27 22.59
N ASP A 249 -8.32 -27.58 22.47
CA ASP A 249 -9.35 -28.60 22.41
C ASP A 249 -10.39 -28.38 23.52
N ALA A 250 -11.60 -27.94 23.14
CA ALA A 250 -12.75 -27.81 24.03
C ALA A 250 -13.79 -28.87 23.67
N ALA A 251 -13.50 -30.14 24.00
CA ALA A 251 -14.51 -31.20 23.99
C ALA A 251 -14.11 -32.42 24.85
N ALA A 252 -14.49 -32.40 26.14
CA ALA A 252 -14.80 -33.59 26.94
C ALA A 252 -15.53 -33.11 28.23
N GLY A 253 -16.77 -33.46 28.55
CA GLY A 253 -17.70 -34.38 27.93
C GLY A 253 -19.12 -34.16 28.45
N GLN A 254 -20.10 -34.55 27.65
CA GLN A 254 -21.48 -34.80 28.05
C GLN A 254 -21.69 -36.31 28.09
N GLU A 255 -22.09 -36.84 29.25
CA GLU A 255 -23.00 -37.99 29.45
C GLU A 255 -23.11 -38.20 30.98
N ALA A 256 -24.21 -37.83 31.64
CA ALA A 256 -25.47 -38.58 31.78
C ALA A 256 -25.57 -39.27 33.15
N ALA A 257 -26.50 -38.82 34.01
CA ALA A 257 -27.25 -39.66 34.95
C ALA A 257 -28.35 -38.83 35.64
N ALA A 258 -29.58 -39.30 35.51
CA ALA A 258 -30.78 -38.85 36.20
C ALA A 258 -30.94 -39.58 37.56
N GLU A 259 -32.00 -39.21 38.31
CA GLU A 259 -32.50 -39.73 39.61
C GLU A 259 -31.93 -39.04 40.88
N GLN A 260 -32.66 -38.60 41.89
CA GLN A 260 -34.04 -38.69 42.41
C GLN A 260 -34.27 -37.40 43.27
N GLY A 261 -35.41 -36.71 43.32
CA GLY A 261 -36.64 -37.09 44.02
C GLY A 261 -36.84 -36.21 45.30
N GLY A 262 -38.02 -35.61 45.49
CA GLY A 262 -38.45 -35.09 46.81
C GLY A 262 -39.08 -33.70 46.85
N SER A 263 -40.41 -33.66 46.79
CA SER A 263 -41.30 -32.54 47.14
C SER A 263 -41.23 -32.13 48.61
N THR A 264 -41.39 -30.84 48.93
CA THR A 264 -42.36 -30.36 49.93
C THR A 264 -42.59 -28.85 49.84
N ASP A 265 -43.85 -28.51 50.10
CA ASP A 265 -44.56 -27.24 50.09
C ASP A 265 -44.25 -26.35 51.32
N GLU A 266 -44.81 -25.14 51.29
CA GLU A 266 -45.05 -24.14 52.36
C GLU A 266 -44.15 -22.87 52.44
N GLY A 267 -44.81 -21.72 52.29
CA GLY A 267 -44.68 -20.65 53.29
C GLY A 267 -44.32 -19.23 52.83
N VAL A 268 -45.35 -18.45 52.44
CA VAL A 268 -45.63 -17.06 52.93
C VAL A 268 -44.62 -15.92 52.63
N ALA A 269 -45.10 -14.90 51.91
CA ALA A 269 -44.54 -13.54 51.77
C ALA A 269 -44.70 -12.69 53.07
N PRO A 270 -43.96 -11.59 53.31
CA PRO A 270 -44.29 -10.26 52.72
C PRO A 270 -43.03 -9.42 52.34
N MET A 271 -43.06 -8.59 51.28
CA MET A 271 -43.36 -7.13 51.27
C MET A 271 -42.63 -6.30 52.34
N ASP A 272 -41.67 -5.47 51.91
CA ASP A 272 -41.30 -4.21 52.57
C ASP A 272 -40.92 -3.14 51.51
N ILE A 273 -41.81 -2.15 51.45
CA ILE A 273 -41.70 -0.69 51.15
C ILE A 273 -40.68 -0.20 50.12
#